data_AF-S0J809-F1
#
_entry.id   AF-S0J809-F1
#
_cell.length_a   1.000
_cell.length_b   1.000
_cell.length_c   1.000
_cell.angle_alpha   90.00
_cell.angle_beta   90.00
_cell.angle_gamma   90.00
#
_symmetry.space_group_name_H-M   'P 1'
#
loop_
_entity.id
_entity.type
_entity.pdbx_description
1 polymer ?
#
loop_
_entity_poly.entity_id
_entity_poly.type
_entity_poly.pdbx_seq_one_letter_code
_entity_poly.pdbx_strand_id
1 'polypeptide(L)'
;MHVIEFKKTINTGSLGKSKWQFTMGIYNARAVAAFLGMELENIYLYSGYRKDNLSSMQNESLIALRASNNRDKLKEIKQWNNDVCELELDGTNRMLPHQKIKLNQDGDGTLCI
;
A
#
# COMPACT_ATOMS: atom_id res chain seq x y z
N MET A 1 6.86 -10.79 8.75
CA MET A 1 6.98 -10.68 7.28
C MET A 1 6.86 -9.22 6.87
N HIS A 2 7.80 -8.73 6.07
CA HIS A 2 7.78 -7.37 5.53
C HIS A 2 7.62 -7.43 4.02
N VAL A 3 6.65 -6.70 3.45
CA VAL A 3 6.40 -6.64 2.01
C VAL A 3 6.60 -5.22 1.53
N ILE A 4 7.56 -5.01 0.65
CA ILE A 4 7.93 -3.69 0.17
C ILE A 4 7.70 -3.60 -1.34
N GLU A 5 6.93 -2.60 -1.76
CA GLU A 5 6.69 -2.29 -3.16
C GLU A 5 7.28 -0.92 -3.51
N PHE A 6 7.99 -0.84 -4.64
CA PHE A 6 8.63 0.38 -5.12
C PHE A 6 7.85 1.00 -6.28
N LYS A 7 7.49 2.28 -6.16
CA LYS A 7 6.79 3.04 -7.20
C LYS A 7 7.51 4.34 -7.50
N LYS A 8 7.64 4.69 -8.79
CA LYS A 8 8.13 6.03 -9.17
C LYS A 8 7.17 7.13 -8.68
N THR A 9 5.88 6.92 -8.87
CA THR A 9 4.82 7.86 -8.47
C THR A 9 3.68 7.08 -7.84
N ILE A 10 3.14 7.60 -6.73
CA ILE A 10 1.93 7.12 -6.09
C ILE A 10 0.74 7.99 -6.53
N ASN A 11 -0.27 7.35 -7.11
CA ASN A 11 -1.59 7.85 -7.47
C ASN A 11 -2.63 6.73 -7.24
N THR A 12 -3.91 6.98 -7.49
CA THR A 12 -4.97 5.98 -7.26
C THR A 12 -4.77 4.70 -8.06
N GLY A 13 -4.35 4.80 -9.32
CA GLY A 13 -4.09 3.63 -10.17
C GLY A 13 -2.87 2.81 -9.72
N SER A 14 -1.79 3.47 -9.31
CA SER A 14 -0.60 2.76 -8.80
C SER A 14 -0.84 2.15 -7.43
N LEU A 15 -1.67 2.79 -6.59
CA LEU A 15 -2.02 2.29 -5.27
C LEU A 15 -2.86 1.01 -5.37
N GLY A 16 -3.88 0.98 -6.23
CA GLY A 16 -4.66 -0.24 -6.50
C GLY A 16 -3.78 -1.39 -7.01
N LYS A 17 -2.80 -1.09 -7.89
CA LYS A 17 -1.80 -2.08 -8.32
C LYS A 17 -0.93 -2.57 -7.16
N SER A 18 -0.45 -1.67 -6.30
CA SER A 18 0.33 -2.05 -5.11
C SER A 18 -0.46 -2.98 -4.20
N LYS A 19 -1.76 -2.74 -3.99
CA LYS A 19 -2.62 -3.63 -3.19
C LYS A 19 -2.65 -5.05 -3.74
N TRP A 20 -2.88 -5.19 -5.06
CA TRP A 20 -2.85 -6.49 -5.71
C TRP A 20 -1.48 -7.18 -5.57
N GLN A 21 -0.38 -6.44 -5.75
CA GLN A 21 0.97 -6.97 -5.60
C GLN A 21 1.28 -7.39 -4.15
N PHE A 22 0.80 -6.64 -3.15
CA PHE A 22 0.91 -7.03 -1.75
C PHE A 22 0.19 -8.34 -1.47
N THR A 23 -1.06 -8.46 -1.91
CA THR A 23 -1.85 -9.69 -1.75
C THR A 23 -1.14 -10.90 -2.38
N MET A 24 -0.66 -10.77 -3.62
CA MET A 24 0.05 -11.86 -4.29
C MET A 24 1.40 -12.18 -3.63
N GLY A 25 2.12 -11.16 -3.18
CA GLY A 25 3.36 -11.34 -2.42
C GLY A 25 3.16 -12.09 -1.11
N ILE A 26 2.06 -11.81 -0.40
CA ILE A 26 1.68 -12.52 0.84
C ILE A 26 1.38 -13.99 0.54
N TYR A 27 0.60 -14.30 -0.49
CA TYR A 27 0.30 -15.69 -0.85
C TYR A 27 1.55 -16.47 -1.24
N ASN A 28 2.45 -15.86 -2.02
CA ASN A 28 3.70 -16.49 -2.39
C ASN A 28 4.59 -16.77 -1.17
N ALA A 29 4.72 -15.82 -0.25
CA ALA A 29 5.50 -16.04 0.97
C ALA A 29 4.90 -17.11 1.87
N ARG A 30 3.56 -17.17 1.98
CA ARG A 30 2.87 -18.24 2.73
C ARG A 30 3.09 -19.61 2.11
N ALA A 31 3.08 -19.72 0.79
CA ALA A 31 3.40 -20.99 0.11
C ALA A 31 4.82 -21.47 0.42
N VAL A 32 5.80 -20.54 0.40
CA VAL A 32 7.19 -20.84 0.79
C VAL A 32 7.29 -21.21 2.27
N ALA A 33 6.63 -20.47 3.16
CA ALA A 33 6.64 -20.74 4.59
C ALA A 33 6.03 -22.11 4.91
N ALA A 34 4.90 -22.46 4.28
CA ALA A 34 4.27 -23.77 4.44
C ALA A 34 5.18 -24.91 3.99
N PHE A 35 5.88 -24.75 2.85
CA PHE A 35 6.87 -25.71 2.39
C PHE A 35 8.02 -25.89 3.41
N LEU A 36 8.42 -24.82 4.08
CA LEU A 36 9.47 -24.83 5.10
C LEU A 36 8.98 -25.23 6.51
N GLY A 37 7.68 -25.52 6.69
CA GLY A 37 7.10 -25.80 8.01
C GLY A 37 7.12 -24.59 8.95
N MET A 38 7.07 -23.37 8.40
CA MET A 38 7.09 -22.11 9.15
C MET A 38 5.72 -21.44 9.13
N GLU A 39 5.39 -20.73 10.21
CA GLU A 39 4.22 -19.87 10.28
C GLU A 39 4.62 -18.39 10.12
N LEU A 40 3.81 -17.64 9.36
CA LEU A 40 3.98 -16.19 9.20
C LEU A 40 2.95 -15.47 10.08
N GLU A 41 3.41 -14.89 11.18
CA GLU A 41 2.54 -14.21 12.14
C GLU A 41 2.19 -12.78 11.66
N ASN A 42 3.15 -11.86 11.76
CA ASN A 42 2.92 -10.43 11.52
C ASN A 42 3.25 -10.04 10.07
N ILE A 43 2.38 -9.24 9.45
CA ILE A 43 2.55 -8.70 8.09
C ILE A 43 2.63 -7.18 8.17
N TYR A 44 3.73 -6.63 7.66
CA TYR A 44 3.95 -5.19 7.54
C TYR A 44 4.12 -4.81 6.07
N LEU A 45 3.41 -3.80 5.62
CA LEU A 45 3.43 -3.33 4.24
C LEU A 45 4.22 -2.03 4.13
N TYR A 46 4.95 -1.89 3.02
CA TYR A 46 5.76 -0.73 2.76
C TYR A 46 5.58 -0.27 1.32
N SER A 47 5.51 1.05 1.12
CA SER A 47 5.66 1.64 -0.21
C SER A 47 6.83 2.60 -0.24
N GLY A 48 7.83 2.25 -1.05
CA GLY A 48 8.89 3.16 -1.45
C GLY A 48 8.42 4.00 -2.63
N TYR A 49 8.46 5.33 -2.52
CA TYR A 49 8.02 6.21 -3.61
C TYR A 49 8.82 7.50 -3.78
N ARG A 50 9.01 7.94 -5.03
CA ARG A 50 9.65 9.23 -5.34
C ARG A 50 8.65 10.39 -5.36
N LYS A 51 7.46 10.21 -5.94
CA LYS A 51 6.43 11.25 -6.04
C LYS A 51 5.12 10.79 -5.40
N ASP A 52 4.47 11.66 -4.65
CA ASP A 52 3.15 11.42 -4.07
C ASP A 52 2.17 12.45 -4.62
N ASN A 53 1.22 11.96 -5.41
CA ASN A 53 0.16 12.77 -5.99
C ASN A 53 -1.18 12.59 -5.25
N LEU A 54 -1.22 11.78 -4.18
CA LEU A 54 -2.42 11.52 -3.38
C LEU A 54 -2.55 12.51 -2.22
N SER A 55 -1.45 12.84 -1.53
CA SER A 55 -1.48 13.79 -0.41
C SER A 55 -1.89 15.21 -0.84
N SER A 56 -1.55 15.62 -2.06
CA SER A 56 -2.00 16.89 -2.65
C SER A 56 -3.50 16.94 -2.97
N MET A 57 -4.22 15.81 -2.92
CA MET A 57 -5.66 15.74 -3.22
C MET A 57 -6.55 16.03 -2.00
N GLN A 58 -5.97 16.28 -0.81
CA GLN A 58 -6.73 16.61 0.41
C GLN A 58 -7.24 18.06 0.45
N ASN A 59 -6.58 18.99 -0.23
CA ASN A 59 -7.02 20.39 -0.31
C ASN A 59 -8.02 20.57 -1.46
N GLU A 60 -9.27 20.87 -1.08
CA GLU A 60 -10.40 21.38 -1.87
C GLU A 60 -10.14 21.62 -3.37
N SER A 61 -10.31 20.58 -4.19
CA SER A 61 -10.30 20.74 -5.64
C SER A 61 -11.31 19.78 -6.29
N LEU A 62 -11.70 20.06 -7.53
CA LEU A 62 -12.59 19.28 -8.42
C LEU A 62 -12.38 17.75 -8.39
N ILE A 63 -11.24 17.30 -7.88
CA ILE A 63 -10.86 15.92 -7.63
C ILE A 63 -11.65 15.29 -6.46
N ALA A 64 -11.89 15.98 -5.35
CA ALA A 64 -12.76 15.50 -4.27
C ALA A 64 -14.21 15.35 -4.75
N LEU A 65 -14.65 16.29 -5.60
CA LEU A 65 -15.95 16.31 -6.30
C LEU A 65 -16.08 15.25 -7.42
N ARG A 66 -14.97 14.74 -7.97
CA ARG A 66 -14.96 13.61 -8.92
C ARG A 66 -14.76 12.27 -8.22
N ALA A 67 -14.02 12.25 -7.11
CA ALA A 67 -13.82 11.07 -6.27
C ALA A 67 -15.07 10.74 -5.45
N SER A 68 -15.95 11.71 -5.17
CA SER A 68 -17.30 11.45 -4.62
C SER A 68 -18.16 10.54 -5.53
N ASN A 69 -17.84 10.42 -6.82
CA ASN A 69 -18.47 9.43 -7.72
C ASN A 69 -17.87 8.02 -7.62
N ASN A 70 -16.77 7.81 -6.87
CA ASN A 70 -16.18 6.49 -6.65
C ASN A 70 -15.67 6.37 -5.20
N ARG A 71 -16.54 5.83 -4.33
CA ARG A 71 -16.29 5.66 -2.90
C ARG A 71 -15.03 4.84 -2.60
N ASP A 72 -14.69 3.87 -3.45
CA ASP A 72 -13.53 3.00 -3.25
C ASP A 72 -12.23 3.78 -3.38
N LYS A 73 -12.13 4.70 -4.35
CA LYS A 73 -10.96 5.58 -4.50
C LYS A 73 -10.79 6.53 -3.32
N LEU A 74 -11.88 7.07 -2.78
CA LEU A 74 -11.83 7.88 -1.56
C LEU A 74 -11.35 7.05 -0.36
N LYS A 75 -11.81 5.80 -0.25
CA LYS A 75 -11.39 4.86 0.80
C LYS A 75 -9.88 4.57 0.69
N GLU A 76 -9.37 4.33 -0.51
CA GLU A 76 -7.94 4.11 -0.77
C GLU A 76 -7.08 5.33 -0.43
N ILE A 77 -7.53 6.54 -0.77
CA ILE A 77 -6.83 7.78 -0.39
C ILE A 77 -6.78 7.92 1.12
N LYS A 78 -7.90 7.67 1.82
CA LYS A 78 -7.94 7.70 3.29
C LYS A 78 -7.00 6.66 3.91
N GLN A 79 -6.99 5.43 3.37
CA GLN A 79 -6.08 4.37 3.78
C GLN A 79 -4.61 4.82 3.64
N TRP A 80 -4.23 5.32 2.46
CA TRP A 80 -2.89 5.85 2.21
C TRP A 80 -2.49 6.95 3.20
N ASN A 81 -3.40 7.88 3.52
CA ASN A 81 -3.11 8.99 4.42
C ASN A 81 -3.01 8.58 5.88
N ASN A 82 -3.68 7.50 6.28
CA ASN A 82 -3.73 7.00 7.65
C ASN A 82 -2.73 5.86 7.91
N ASP A 83 -1.77 5.63 7.01
CA ASP A 83 -0.72 4.60 7.15
C ASP A 83 -1.27 3.18 7.33
N VAL A 84 -2.40 2.89 6.69
CA VAL A 84 -3.05 1.58 6.72
C VAL A 84 -3.42 1.13 5.32
N CYS A 85 -3.47 -0.18 5.11
CA CYS A 85 -3.93 -0.77 3.87
C CYS A 85 -4.86 -1.94 4.15
N GLU A 86 -6.04 -1.92 3.54
CA GLU A 86 -6.98 -3.03 3.64
C GLU A 86 -6.76 -3.99 2.48
N LEU A 87 -6.46 -5.25 2.79
CA LEU A 87 -6.32 -6.32 1.80
C LEU A 87 -7.33 -7.42 2.07
N GLU A 88 -7.90 -7.97 1.00
CA GLU A 88 -8.67 -9.22 1.08
C GLU A 88 -7.68 -10.40 1.10
N LEU A 89 -7.61 -11.08 2.24
CA LEU A 89 -6.75 -12.22 2.49
C LEU A 89 -7.61 -13.38 3.02
N ASP A 90 -7.57 -14.53 2.36
CA ASP A 90 -8.30 -15.74 2.75
C ASP A 90 -9.82 -15.53 2.86
N GLY A 91 -10.39 -14.70 1.97
CA GLY A 91 -11.82 -14.33 2.00
C GLY A 91 -12.22 -13.37 3.11
N THR A 92 -11.24 -12.79 3.82
CA THR A 92 -11.46 -11.80 4.89
C THR A 92 -10.74 -10.49 4.61
N ASN A 93 -11.39 -9.36 4.85
CA ASN A 93 -10.73 -8.05 4.78
C ASN A 93 -9.89 -7.82 6.04
N ARG A 94 -8.58 -7.66 5.87
CA ARG A 94 -7.64 -7.37 6.95
C ARG A 94 -7.06 -5.97 6.77
N MET A 95 -7.10 -5.18 7.84
CA MET A 95 -6.42 -3.88 7.90
C MET A 95 -4.99 -4.10 8.39
N LEU A 96 -4.01 -3.75 7.57
CA LEU A 96 -2.59 -3.96 7.86
C LEU A 96 -1.85 -2.61 7.97
N PRO A 97 -0.81 -2.51 8.83
CA PRO A 97 0.07 -1.35 8.86
C PRO A 97 0.75 -1.14 7.51
N HIS A 98 0.73 0.09 7.02
CA HIS A 98 1.34 0.48 5.74
C HIS A 98 2.26 1.68 5.91
N GLN A 99 3.55 1.40 6.02
CA GLN A 99 4.59 2.42 6.16
C GLN A 99 5.05 2.95 4.80
N LYS A 100 5.48 4.20 4.80
CA LYS A 100 5.82 4.98 3.61
C LYS A 100 7.29 5.37 3.64
N ILE A 101 8.01 5.09 2.56
CA ILE A 101 9.43 5.41 2.41
C ILE A 101 9.57 6.40 1.25
N LYS A 102 9.90 7.66 1.56
CA LYS A 102 10.15 8.67 0.54
C LYS A 102 11.54 8.45 -0.05
N LEU A 103 11.60 8.25 -1.37
CA LEU A 103 12.83 7.98 -2.10
C LEU A 103 13.34 9.24 -2.82
N ASN A 104 14.66 9.42 -2.84
CA ASN A 104 15.35 10.42 -3.64
C ASN A 104 15.44 10.00 -5.13
N GLN A 105 16.18 10.75 -5.94
CA GLN A 105 16.35 10.45 -7.38
C GLN A 105 17.15 9.18 -7.64
N ASP A 106 18.11 8.88 -6.76
CA ASP A 106 18.98 7.71 -6.80
C ASP A 106 18.26 6.44 -6.34
N GLY A 107 17.14 6.59 -5.62
CA GLY A 107 16.33 5.50 -5.08
C GLY A 107 16.54 5.23 -3.60
N ASP A 108 17.31 6.06 -2.90
CA ASP A 108 17.54 5.94 -1.46
C ASP A 108 16.40 6.60 -0.68
N GLY A 109 16.04 6.00 0.44
CA GLY A 109 15.14 6.59 1.40
C GLY A 109 15.30 5.91 2.76
N THR A 110 14.99 6.65 3.81
CA THR A 110 15.12 6.15 5.18
C THR A 110 13.75 5.80 5.71
N LEU A 111 13.66 4.65 6.35
CA LEU A 111 12.51 4.27 7.15
C LEU A 111 12.89 4.42 8.62
N CYS A 112 12.23 5.32 9.33
CA CYS A 112 12.33 5.41 10.78
C CYS A 112 11.26 4.50 11.39
N ILE A 113 11.68 3.46 12.10
CA ILE A 113 10.83 2.45 12.74
C ILE A 113 10.93 2.60 14.25
#